data_AF-A0A355YHZ5-F1
#
_entry.id   AF-A0A355YHZ5-F1
#
_cell.length_a   1.000
_cell.length_b   1.000
_cell.length_c   1.000
_cell.angle_alpha   90.00
_cell.angle_beta   90.00
_cell.angle_gamma   90.00
#
_symmetry.space_group_name_H-M   'P 1'
#
loop_
_entity.id
_entity.type
_entity.pdbx_description
1 polymer ?
#
loop_
_entity_poly.entity_id
_entity_poly.type
_entity_poly.pdbx_seq_one_letter_code
_entity_poly.pdbx_strand_id
1 'polypeptide(L)' 'MNRPYDQEDPHRYDDIIDLPHHVSKTHAPMPVSDRAAQFSPFAALTGYKEAIREAERLADPELY' A
#
# COMPACT_ATOMS: atom_id res chain seq x y z
N MET A 1 16.91 17.89 -28.15
CA MET A 1 16.38 16.52 -28.26
C MET A 1 15.13 16.40 -27.39
N ASN A 2 13.94 16.36 -28.00
CA ASN A 2 12.71 15.94 -27.32
C ASN A 2 12.74 14.41 -27.21
N ARG A 3 12.73 13.84 -26.00
CA ARG A 3 12.41 12.41 -25.82
C ARG A 3 10.91 12.31 -25.50
N PRO A 4 10.09 11.89 -26.47
CA PRO A 4 8.66 11.70 -26.26
C PRO A 4 8.48 10.42 -25.45
N TYR A 5 8.33 10.57 -24.13
CA TYR A 5 7.84 9.54 -23.21
C TYR A 5 8.67 8.26 -23.11
N ASP A 6 9.59 8.26 -22.16
CA ASP A 6 10.20 7.07 -21.54
C ASP A 6 9.15 6.23 -20.77
N GLN A 7 7.90 6.12 -21.22
CA GLN A 7 6.80 5.59 -20.39
C GLN A 7 6.98 4.14 -19.93
N GLU A 8 7.81 3.36 -20.63
CA GLU A 8 8.01 1.92 -20.42
C GLU A 8 9.35 1.53 -19.77
N ASP A 9 10.19 2.50 -19.41
CA ASP A 9 11.41 2.17 -18.68
C ASP A 9 11.06 1.81 -17.23
N PRO A 10 11.34 0.58 -16.76
CA PRO A 10 11.05 0.18 -15.39
C PRO A 10 11.93 0.92 -14.36
N HIS A 11 13.02 1.56 -14.79
CA HIS A 11 14.03 2.18 -13.92
C HIS A 11 13.90 3.70 -13.78
N ARG A 12 12.84 4.31 -14.32
CA ARG A 12 12.67 5.78 -14.37
C ARG A 12 12.65 6.49 -13.03
N TYR A 13 12.41 5.73 -11.96
CA TYR A 13 12.23 6.24 -10.61
C TYR A 13 13.27 5.65 -9.65
N ASP A 14 14.33 5.01 -10.16
CA ASP A 14 15.40 4.44 -9.33
C ASP A 14 16.13 5.53 -8.55
N ASP A 15 16.09 6.78 -9.02
CA ASP A 15 16.67 7.94 -8.34
C ASP A 15 15.88 8.40 -7.10
N ILE A 16 14.64 7.94 -6.92
CA ILE A 16 13.79 8.31 -5.78
C ILE A 16 13.59 7.19 -4.75
N ILE A 17 14.03 5.95 -5.03
CA ILE A 17 13.77 4.79 -4.17
C ILE A 17 14.47 4.90 -2.80
N ASP A 18 15.67 5.49 -2.78
CA ASP A 18 16.49 5.65 -1.57
C ASP A 18 16.31 7.02 -0.89
N LEU A 19 15.39 7.85 -1.37
CA LEU A 19 15.15 9.17 -0.77
C LEU A 19 14.48 9.02 0.60
N PRO A 20 14.86 9.87 1.59
CA PRO A 20 14.21 9.87 2.89
C PRO A 20 12.69 10.05 2.76
N HIS A 21 11.94 9.21 3.46
CA HIS A 21 10.48 9.36 3.51
C HIS A 21 10.12 10.71 4.15
N HIS A 22 9.23 11.46 3.50
CA HIS A 22 8.73 12.71 4.05
C HIS A 22 7.92 12.45 5.34
N VAL A 23 8.29 13.12 6.42
CA VAL A 23 7.51 13.15 7.65
C VAL A 23 7.08 14.60 7.91
N SER A 24 5.79 14.81 8.14
CA SER A 24 5.28 16.13 8.47
C SER A 24 5.89 16.63 9.77
N LYS A 25 6.39 17.87 9.76
CA LYS A 25 6.91 18.55 10.96
C LYS A 25 5.80 19.10 11.85
N THR A 26 4.59 19.25 11.29
CA THR A 26 3.47 19.97 11.93
C THR A 26 2.36 19.02 12.36
N HIS A 27 2.07 17.98 11.57
CA HIS A 27 0.97 17.07 11.82
C HIS A 27 1.49 15.70 12.23
N ALA A 28 1.00 15.19 13.36
CA ALA A 28 1.31 13.85 13.81
C ALA A 28 0.80 12.81 12.78
N PRO A 29 1.58 11.75 12.50
CA PRO A 29 1.11 10.65 11.67
C PRO A 29 -0.13 9.97 12.28
N MET A 30 -1.05 9.52 11.42
CA MET A 30 -2.21 8.74 11.85
C MET A 30 -1.75 7.40 12.45
N PRO A 31 -2.20 7.03 13.68
CA PRO A 31 -1.95 5.73 14.27
C PRO A 31 -2.40 4.59 13.36
N VAL A 32 -1.71 3.45 13.40
CA VAL A 32 -2.02 2.30 12.54
C VAL A 32 -3.44 1.78 12.74
N SER A 33 -3.94 1.75 13.99
CA SER A 33 -5.32 1.38 14.31
C SER A 33 -6.34 2.22 13.55
N ASP A 34 -6.08 3.52 13.43
CA ASP A 34 -7.03 4.48 12.89
C ASP A 34 -7.03 4.45 11.35
N ARG A 35 -5.95 3.95 10.73
CA ARG A 35 -5.86 3.76 9.27
C ARG A 35 -6.94 2.79 8.75
N ALA A 36 -7.37 1.83 9.57
CA ALA A 36 -8.40 0.86 9.19
C ALA A 36 -9.73 1.53 8.82
N ALA A 37 -10.02 2.71 9.39
CA ALA A 37 -11.24 3.46 9.10
C ALA A 37 -11.35 3.90 7.63
N GLN A 38 -10.23 4.00 6.89
CA GLN A 38 -10.25 4.29 5.45
C GLN A 38 -10.98 3.22 4.64
N PHE A 39 -11.04 1.99 5.16
CA PHE A 39 -11.74 0.86 4.55
C PHE A 39 -13.19 0.70 5.03
N SER A 40 -13.70 1.64 5.86
CA SER A 40 -15.09 1.64 6.33
C SER A 40 -16.15 1.57 5.22
N PRO A 41 -15.96 2.19 4.03
CA PRO A 41 -16.92 2.07 2.93
C PRO A 41 -17.19 0.62 2.48
N PHE A 42 -16.27 -0.31 2.77
CA PHE A 42 -16.42 -1.72 2.44
C PHE A 42 -17.08 -2.55 3.56
N ALA A 43 -17.38 -1.96 4.72
CA ALA A 43 -17.99 -2.66 5.84
C ALA A 43 -19.39 -3.22 5.51
N ALA A 44 -20.08 -2.62 4.54
CA ALA A 44 -21.39 -3.07 4.08
C ALA A 44 -21.33 -4.31 3.18
N LEU A 45 -20.15 -4.69 2.64
CA LEU A 45 -19.97 -5.93 1.90
C LEU A 45 -19.99 -7.11 2.89
N THR A 46 -21.20 -7.62 3.13
CA THR A 46 -21.39 -8.92 3.76
C THR A 46 -20.66 -10.00 2.93
N GLY A 47 -19.87 -10.85 3.59
CA GLY A 47 -19.13 -11.96 2.93
C GLY A 47 -17.61 -11.77 2.78
N TYR A 48 -17.04 -10.57 2.99
CA TYR A 48 -15.60 -10.34 2.83
C TYR A 48 -14.73 -10.96 3.94
N LYS A 49 -15.34 -11.38 5.06
CA LYS A 49 -14.63 -12.08 6.15
C LYS A 49 -13.99 -13.39 5.68
N GLU A 50 -14.65 -14.14 4.81
CA GLU A 50 -14.10 -15.39 4.28
C GLU A 50 -12.95 -15.12 3.29
N ALA A 51 -13.05 -14.05 2.50
CA ALA A 51 -11.96 -13.62 1.61
C ALA A 51 -10.72 -13.15 2.39
N ILE A 52 -10.90 -12.45 3.52
CA ILE A 52 -9.81 -12.07 4.42
C ILE A 52 -9.16 -13.31 5.04
N ARG A 53 -9.95 -14.26 5.55
CA ARG A 53 -9.41 -15.52 6.11
C ARG A 53 -8.63 -16.34 5.06
N GLU A 54 -9.13 -16.39 3.83
CA GLU A 54 -8.42 -17.08 2.74
C GLU A 54 -7.13 -16.35 2.36
N ALA A 55 -7.14 -15.02 2.36
CA ALA A 55 -5.93 -14.22 2.15
C ALA A 55 -4.91 -14.40 3.29
N GLU A 56 -5.35 -14.46 4.55
CA GLU A 56 -4.50 -14.78 5.71
C GLU A 56 -3.84 -16.15 5.57
N ARG A 57 -4.61 -17.18 5.15
CA ARG A 57 -4.10 -18.54 4.90
C ARG A 57 -3.04 -18.57 3.80
N LEU A 58 -3.22 -17.79 2.73
CA LEU A 58 -2.28 -17.73 1.60
C LEU A 58 -1.05 -16.85 1.90
N ALA A 59 -1.17 -15.88 2.80
CA ALA A 59 -0.11 -14.97 3.20
C ALA A 59 0.82 -15.54 4.29
N ASP A 60 0.50 -16.70 4.86
CA ASP A 60 1.40 -17.48 5.71
C ASP A 60 2.06 -18.62 4.91
N PRO A 61 3.21 -18.37 4.26
CA PRO A 61 3.95 -19.42 3.57
C PRO A 61 4.79 -20.31 4.50
N GLU A 62 4.76 -20.13 5.83
CA GLU A 62 5.68 -20.81 6.75
C GLU A 62 5.09 -22.01 7.51
N LEU A 63 3.89 -22.48 7.17
CA LEU A 63 3.27 -23.64 7.83
C LEU A 63 3.55 -25.01 7.17
N TYR A 64 4.65 -25.18 6.42
CA TYR A 64 5.24 -26.51 6.17
C TYR A 64 6.74 -26.46 5.90
#